data_AF-A0A7L7L2T8-F1
#
_entry.id   AF-A0A7L7L2T8-F1
#
_cell.length_a   1.000
_cell.length_b   1.000
_cell.length_c   1.000
_cell.angle_alpha   90.00
_cell.angle_beta   90.00
_cell.angle_gamma   90.00
#
_symmetry.space_group_name_H-M   'P 1'
#
loop_
_entity.id
_entity.type
_entity.pdbx_description
1 polymer ?
#
loop_
_entity_poly.entity_id
_entity_poly.type
_entity_poly.pdbx_seq_one_letter_code
_entity_poly.pdbx_strand_id
1 'polypeptide(L)'
;MIFFRLSFTYSVVVAALFCSSCSSVAQRNTAASNTSLTNEAAPVTGISKVWVADQGDGTYKNPVLYADYSDPDVCRAEDDYYMTSSSFNAVPGLQILYSKDLVNWKIIGYALDRLTPYAHFSKPQHGNGVWAPSIRYHNEEFYIYWGDPDFGIYMVKTKNPAGPWEKPVLVKEGKGLIDSCPFWDEDGKAYLIHGWAGSRAGIKSILTINRLSPDGTKVLDEGVMVFDGHDAHPTVEGPKFYKHNGYYYIFAPAGGVATGWQLVLRSKNVYGPYEERIVMDQGSSPVNGPHQGAWVDNKNGEDWFLHFQDIGAYGRVMHLQPMKWVNNWPVIGEDKEGDGKGQPVLTYKKPNMGKIFPVTTPQESDEFDDHTLGLQWQWHANPKATWAFITGSKGQLRLFTDQVPADFRNYWDVPNLLLQKFPADTFTVTTKLKFTPNAKLQNERTGLIVMGEDYAYVSLVSKKDGIYLTYNTVEEAFKGTPEKEEVLGKLNGNEVYFRVSVGKNAKCQFSYSEDGSQFRNADTAFTAVAGRWIGAKVGIFATRLDKINDSGYADYDWFRITPLTTEITESSQK
;
A
#
# COMPACT_ATOMS: atom_id res chain seq x y z
N MET A 1 54.88 -15.25 -53.82
CA MET A 1 55.20 -14.08 -54.68
C MET A 1 54.14 -13.01 -54.46
N ILE A 2 54.58 -11.76 -54.31
CA ILE A 2 53.87 -10.50 -54.60
C ILE A 2 52.69 -10.11 -53.69
N PHE A 3 52.92 -9.04 -52.93
CA PHE A 3 51.93 -8.18 -52.24
C PHE A 3 51.21 -7.27 -53.24
N PHE A 4 50.04 -6.74 -52.88
CA PHE A 4 49.77 -5.30 -53.02
C PHE A 4 48.80 -4.78 -51.94
N ARG A 5 49.16 -3.67 -51.29
CA ARG A 5 48.23 -2.82 -50.53
C ARG A 5 47.72 -1.72 -51.47
N LEU A 6 46.47 -1.30 -51.32
CA LEU A 6 46.07 0.06 -51.69
C LEU A 6 45.40 0.76 -50.50
N SER A 7 45.80 2.00 -50.30
CA SER A 7 45.13 2.96 -49.42
C SER A 7 44.50 4.03 -50.31
N PHE A 8 43.33 4.55 -49.92
CA PHE A 8 42.75 5.73 -50.53
C PHE A 8 42.34 6.71 -49.44
N THR A 9 42.90 7.91 -49.50
CA THR A 9 42.51 9.10 -48.74
C THR A 9 41.66 10.01 -49.63
N TYR A 10 40.65 10.64 -49.04
CA TYR A 10 40.02 11.84 -49.58
C TYR A 10 39.77 12.85 -48.45
N SER A 11 39.83 14.14 -48.77
CA SER A 11 39.68 15.27 -47.84
C SER A 11 38.69 16.30 -48.41
N VAL A 12 38.54 17.45 -47.71
CA VAL A 12 37.76 18.69 -48.02
C VAL A 12 36.46 18.77 -47.19
N VAL A 13 36.32 19.60 -46.12
CA VAL A 13 36.32 21.09 -45.99
C VAL A 13 35.01 21.70 -46.54
N VAL A 14 34.30 22.65 -45.90
CA VAL A 14 34.57 23.62 -44.80
C VAL A 14 33.78 23.25 -43.51
N ALA A 15 33.53 24.03 -42.43
CA ALA A 15 33.63 25.47 -42.09
C ALA A 15 33.88 25.70 -40.56
N ALA A 16 34.10 26.96 -40.14
CA ALA A 16 33.95 27.46 -38.76
C ALA A 16 33.50 28.94 -38.77
N LEU A 17 32.76 29.39 -37.76
CA LEU A 17 32.29 30.78 -37.63
C LEU A 17 32.36 31.24 -36.16
N PHE A 18 32.98 32.40 -35.93
CA PHE A 18 33.26 33.00 -34.62
C PHE A 18 32.22 34.07 -34.25
N CYS A 19 31.86 34.16 -32.96
CA CYS A 19 31.63 35.40 -32.22
C CYS A 19 31.49 35.06 -30.72
N SER A 20 32.47 35.36 -29.85
CA SER A 20 32.78 36.67 -29.24
C SER A 20 31.98 36.95 -27.95
N SER A 21 32.57 36.46 -26.85
CA SER A 21 32.66 37.08 -25.50
C SER A 21 31.58 38.05 -25.00
N CYS A 22 31.07 37.77 -23.79
CA CYS A 22 31.16 38.74 -22.70
C CYS A 22 31.25 38.02 -21.34
N SER A 23 32.03 38.56 -20.41
CA SER A 23 32.33 37.92 -19.12
C SER A 23 31.62 38.62 -17.97
N SER A 24 31.05 37.86 -17.04
CA SER A 24 30.86 38.33 -15.66
C SER A 24 31.12 37.21 -14.66
N VAL A 25 32.03 37.47 -13.72
CA VAL A 25 32.29 36.61 -12.57
C VAL A 25 31.30 36.99 -11.48
N ALA A 26 30.55 36.02 -10.95
CA ALA A 26 29.72 36.20 -9.76
C ALA A 26 30.11 35.15 -8.72
N GLN A 27 30.64 35.62 -7.58
CA GLN A 27 30.98 34.77 -6.43
C GLN A 27 29.70 34.12 -5.89
N ARG A 28 29.68 32.79 -5.74
CA ARG A 28 28.65 32.11 -4.96
C ARG A 28 29.01 32.20 -3.48
N ASN A 29 28.46 33.21 -2.80
CA ASN A 29 28.43 33.23 -1.35
C ASN A 29 27.54 32.09 -0.82
N THR A 30 28.01 31.43 0.22
CA THR A 30 27.27 30.45 1.00
C THR A 30 26.15 31.12 1.80
N ALA A 31 24.90 30.74 1.55
CA ALA A 31 23.79 30.95 2.46
C ALA A 31 22.90 29.72 2.41
N ALA A 32 22.82 28.98 3.52
CA ALA A 32 21.86 27.89 3.66
C ALA A 32 20.47 28.51 3.84
N SER A 33 19.62 28.37 2.82
CA SER A 33 18.21 28.78 2.89
C SER A 33 17.37 27.60 3.34
N ASN A 34 16.66 27.75 4.46
CA ASN A 34 15.61 26.81 4.87
C ASN A 34 14.51 26.76 3.81
N THR A 35 14.60 25.80 2.88
CA THR A 35 13.52 25.49 1.94
C THR A 35 12.49 24.61 2.64
N SER A 36 11.30 25.13 2.88
CA SER A 36 10.15 24.31 3.27
C SER A 36 9.92 23.23 2.23
N LEU A 37 9.90 21.95 2.64
CA LEU A 37 9.77 20.77 1.78
C LEU A 37 8.37 20.60 1.14
N THR A 38 7.57 21.66 1.10
CA THR A 38 6.24 21.69 0.50
C THR A 38 6.32 22.04 -0.99
N ASN A 39 6.62 21.04 -1.82
CA ASN A 39 6.09 21.09 -3.19
C ASN A 39 4.56 20.96 -3.09
N GLU A 40 3.84 21.88 -3.71
CA GLU A 40 2.37 21.82 -3.76
C GLU A 40 1.95 20.55 -4.50
N ALA A 41 1.19 19.70 -3.81
CA ALA A 41 0.60 18.51 -4.42
C ALA A 41 -0.51 18.92 -5.40
N ALA A 42 -0.76 18.07 -6.39
CA ALA A 42 -1.89 18.19 -7.32
C ALA A 42 -3.22 18.41 -6.56
N PRO A 43 -4.21 19.12 -7.17
CA PRO A 43 -5.44 19.50 -6.49
C PRO A 43 -6.19 18.27 -5.97
N VAL A 44 -6.30 18.17 -4.64
CA VAL A 44 -6.95 17.05 -3.95
C VAL A 44 -8.42 16.97 -4.35
N THR A 45 -8.85 15.83 -4.88
CA THR A 45 -10.24 15.55 -5.25
C THR A 45 -11.11 15.28 -4.01
N GLY A 46 -11.37 16.35 -3.24
CA GLY A 46 -12.35 16.37 -2.14
C GLY A 46 -11.97 15.61 -0.86
N ILE A 47 -12.81 15.77 0.15
CA ILE A 47 -12.83 14.92 1.35
C ILE A 47 -13.67 13.67 1.01
N SER A 48 -13.24 12.49 1.49
CA SER A 48 -13.97 11.23 1.31
C SER A 48 -15.42 11.37 1.74
N LYS A 49 -16.32 10.78 0.95
CA LYS A 49 -17.75 10.79 1.25
C LYS A 49 -18.18 9.59 2.11
N VAL A 50 -17.30 8.60 2.27
CA VAL A 50 -17.61 7.31 2.90
C VAL A 50 -16.88 7.10 4.22
N TRP A 51 -15.68 7.66 4.40
CA TRP A 51 -15.00 7.65 5.70
C TRP A 51 -14.23 8.94 6.00
N VAL A 52 -14.60 9.58 7.12
CA VAL A 52 -13.84 10.70 7.72
C VAL A 52 -13.66 10.38 9.20
N ALA A 53 -12.41 10.38 9.68
CA ALA A 53 -12.06 10.05 11.06
C ALA A 53 -12.14 11.25 12.02
N ASP A 54 -11.82 12.45 11.51
CA ASP A 54 -11.98 13.72 12.22
C ASP A 54 -13.47 14.05 12.38
N GLN A 55 -13.91 14.31 13.62
CA GLN A 55 -15.31 14.62 13.91
C GLN A 55 -15.64 16.12 13.81
N GLY A 56 -14.63 16.98 13.60
CA GLY A 56 -14.79 18.43 13.49
C GLY A 56 -15.03 19.18 14.80
N ASP A 57 -15.12 18.46 15.93
CA ASP A 57 -15.36 19.00 17.28
C ASP A 57 -14.11 18.98 18.19
N GLY A 58 -12.96 18.57 17.65
CA GLY A 58 -11.72 18.35 18.41
C GLY A 58 -11.48 16.89 18.81
N THR A 59 -12.37 15.96 18.45
CA THR A 59 -12.20 14.51 18.61
C THR A 59 -11.98 13.78 17.28
N TYR A 60 -11.52 12.54 17.37
CA TYR A 60 -11.46 11.60 16.24
C TYR A 60 -12.12 10.27 16.61
N LYS A 61 -12.61 9.53 15.61
CA LYS A 61 -12.98 8.11 15.73
C LYS A 61 -11.93 7.21 15.09
N ASN A 62 -11.76 6.01 15.64
CA ASN A 62 -11.01 4.93 15.03
C ASN A 62 -11.92 4.06 14.12
N PRO A 63 -11.35 3.42 13.08
CA PRO A 63 -9.98 3.60 12.58
C PRO A 63 -9.75 4.99 11.97
N VAL A 64 -8.57 5.58 12.23
CA VAL A 64 -8.13 6.83 11.59
C VAL A 64 -7.92 6.66 10.08
N LEU A 65 -7.67 5.43 9.61
CA LEU A 65 -7.77 5.07 8.20
C LEU A 65 -8.55 3.75 8.03
N TYR A 66 -9.76 3.83 7.48
CA TYR A 66 -10.57 2.66 7.11
C TYR A 66 -10.15 2.12 5.74
N ALA A 67 -8.91 1.68 5.63
CA ALA A 67 -8.40 0.96 4.46
C ALA A 67 -7.20 0.10 4.87
N ASP A 68 -6.87 -0.90 4.06
CA ASP A 68 -5.75 -1.83 4.29
C ASP A 68 -4.37 -1.14 4.14
N TYR A 69 -4.02 -0.31 5.12
CA TYR A 69 -2.68 0.20 5.37
C TYR A 69 -2.02 -0.67 6.43
N SER A 70 -1.89 -1.94 6.07
CA SER A 70 -1.36 -3.02 6.88
C SER A 70 0.04 -2.75 7.39
N ASP A 71 0.36 -3.28 8.56
CA ASP A 71 1.73 -3.24 9.12
C ASP A 71 2.32 -1.81 9.25
N PRO A 72 1.53 -0.77 9.61
CA PRO A 72 1.95 0.61 9.45
C PRO A 72 3.15 0.93 10.34
N ASP A 73 4.06 1.73 9.81
CA ASP A 73 5.07 2.40 10.61
C ASP A 73 5.10 3.90 10.29
N VAL A 74 5.37 4.72 11.30
CA VAL A 74 5.28 6.18 11.23
C VAL A 74 6.54 6.80 11.80
N CYS A 75 7.12 7.75 11.08
CA CYS A 75 8.16 8.62 11.60
C CYS A 75 7.69 10.08 11.62
N ARG A 76 8.11 10.81 12.66
CA ARG A 76 8.05 12.27 12.67
C ARG A 76 9.33 12.84 12.06
N ALA A 77 9.19 13.78 11.13
CA ALA A 77 10.27 14.64 10.66
C ALA A 77 9.84 16.09 10.93
N GLU A 78 10.57 16.78 11.80
CA GLU A 78 10.19 18.08 12.37
C GLU A 78 8.78 18.08 13.02
N ASP A 79 7.81 18.74 12.39
CA ASP A 79 6.41 18.89 12.83
C ASP A 79 5.46 17.90 12.15
N ASP A 80 5.97 17.09 11.22
CA ASP A 80 5.19 16.38 10.22
C ASP A 80 5.36 14.88 10.34
N TYR A 81 4.29 14.13 10.07
CA TYR A 81 4.26 12.69 10.21
C TYR A 81 4.16 12.01 8.85
N TYR A 82 5.01 11.03 8.64
CA TYR A 82 5.11 10.26 7.41
C TYR A 82 4.92 8.79 7.75
N MET A 83 3.99 8.14 7.05
CA MET A 83 3.61 6.75 7.27
C MET A 83 3.80 5.96 6.00
N THR A 84 4.22 4.70 6.15
CA THR A 84 4.15 3.71 5.08
C THR A 84 3.63 2.38 5.61
N SER A 85 3.16 1.52 4.71
CA SER A 85 2.47 0.27 5.01
C SER A 85 3.04 -0.87 4.17
N SER A 86 2.77 -2.11 4.57
CA SER A 86 2.92 -3.26 3.67
C SER A 86 2.23 -3.00 2.33
N SER A 87 2.81 -3.54 1.27
CA SER A 87 2.24 -3.49 -0.08
C SER A 87 2.30 -4.83 -0.82
N PHE A 88 3.00 -5.81 -0.26
CA PHE A 88 3.17 -7.15 -0.82
C PHE A 88 3.63 -7.08 -2.27
N ASN A 89 2.84 -7.63 -3.19
CA ASN A 89 3.10 -7.63 -4.62
C ASN A 89 2.43 -6.46 -5.38
N ALA A 90 1.67 -5.61 -4.68
CA ALA A 90 0.94 -4.51 -5.29
C ALA A 90 1.90 -3.34 -5.58
N VAL A 91 1.79 -2.77 -6.78
CA VAL A 91 2.70 -1.71 -7.26
C VAL A 91 1.95 -0.50 -7.83
N PRO A 92 2.35 0.74 -7.53
CA PRO A 92 3.56 1.10 -6.79
C PRO A 92 3.50 0.67 -5.31
N GLY A 93 4.66 0.20 -4.83
CA GLY A 93 4.86 -0.35 -3.50
C GLY A 93 5.33 0.72 -2.52
N LEU A 94 5.16 0.45 -1.23
CA LEU A 94 5.46 1.39 -0.13
C LEU A 94 4.82 2.77 -0.38
N GLN A 95 3.48 2.81 -0.47
CA GLN A 95 2.75 4.07 -0.51
C GLN A 95 3.15 4.95 0.69
N ILE A 96 3.35 6.24 0.45
CA ILE A 96 3.71 7.21 1.48
C ILE A 96 2.50 8.08 1.79
N LEU A 97 2.11 8.08 3.07
CA LEU A 97 1.05 8.90 3.61
C LEU A 97 1.63 9.99 4.51
N TYR A 98 0.95 11.12 4.55
CA TYR A 98 1.37 12.32 5.24
C TYR A 98 0.25 12.85 6.14
N SER A 99 0.62 13.26 7.35
CA SER A 99 -0.27 13.96 8.27
C SER A 99 0.44 15.09 9.03
N LYS A 100 -0.35 16.06 9.47
CA LYS A 100 0.04 17.10 10.43
C LYS A 100 -0.47 16.84 11.86
N ASP A 101 -1.36 15.89 12.06
CA ASP A 101 -2.09 15.69 13.33
C ASP A 101 -2.43 14.23 13.66
N LEU A 102 -1.83 13.26 12.95
CA LEU A 102 -2.04 11.80 13.06
C LEU A 102 -3.46 11.30 12.76
N VAL A 103 -4.41 12.18 12.45
CA VAL A 103 -5.82 11.85 12.18
C VAL A 103 -6.16 12.09 10.71
N ASN A 104 -5.74 13.22 10.18
CA ASN A 104 -5.99 13.62 8.80
C ASN A 104 -4.79 13.23 7.92
N TRP A 105 -4.99 12.27 7.04
CA TRP A 105 -3.94 11.67 6.22
C TRP A 105 -4.22 11.86 4.72
N LYS A 106 -3.18 12.13 3.95
CA LYS A 106 -3.22 12.11 2.48
C LYS A 106 -2.11 11.23 1.91
N ILE A 107 -2.33 10.60 0.77
CA ILE A 107 -1.27 9.93 0.01
C ILE A 107 -0.43 11.02 -0.69
N ILE A 108 0.89 10.95 -0.60
CA ILE A 108 1.82 11.94 -1.20
C ILE A 108 2.80 11.34 -2.20
N GLY A 109 2.90 10.01 -2.27
CA GLY A 109 3.79 9.32 -3.19
C GLY A 109 3.89 7.84 -2.85
N TYR A 110 4.98 7.22 -3.30
CA TYR A 110 5.32 5.82 -3.08
C TYR A 110 6.84 5.66 -3.22
N ALA A 111 7.43 4.68 -2.54
CA ALA A 111 8.88 4.47 -2.61
C ALA A 111 9.34 3.49 -3.71
N LEU A 112 8.42 2.70 -4.28
CA LEU A 112 8.75 1.68 -5.30
C LEU A 112 7.83 1.76 -6.52
N ASP A 113 8.31 2.28 -7.65
CA ASP A 113 7.60 2.17 -8.95
C ASP A 113 7.35 0.71 -9.34
N ARG A 114 8.30 -0.16 -8.99
CA ARG A 114 8.38 -1.59 -9.33
C ARG A 114 9.17 -2.35 -8.28
N LEU A 115 8.78 -3.60 -8.02
CA LEU A 115 9.48 -4.51 -7.11
C LEU A 115 10.65 -5.21 -7.79
N THR A 116 11.68 -5.50 -7.01
CA THR A 116 12.86 -6.28 -7.39
C THR A 116 12.85 -7.63 -6.66
N PRO A 117 13.22 -8.76 -7.29
CA PRO A 117 13.69 -8.91 -8.67
C PRO A 117 12.58 -8.77 -9.72
N TYR A 118 12.82 -7.96 -10.77
CA TYR A 118 11.76 -7.57 -11.73
C TYR A 118 11.04 -8.73 -12.41
N ALA A 119 11.75 -9.82 -12.75
CA ALA A 119 11.19 -10.99 -13.41
C ALA A 119 10.40 -11.91 -12.47
N HIS A 120 10.62 -11.82 -11.16
CA HIS A 120 9.81 -12.52 -10.16
C HIS A 120 8.45 -11.82 -10.00
N PHE A 121 8.48 -10.49 -9.88
CA PHE A 121 7.30 -9.64 -9.70
C PHE A 121 6.62 -9.16 -11.00
N SER A 122 6.99 -9.70 -12.17
CA SER A 122 6.27 -9.45 -13.44
C SER A 122 4.98 -10.28 -13.59
N LYS A 123 4.67 -11.10 -12.58
CA LYS A 123 3.44 -11.85 -12.39
C LYS A 123 2.91 -11.63 -10.97
N PRO A 124 1.62 -11.85 -10.67
CA PRO A 124 1.10 -11.81 -9.31
C PRO A 124 1.94 -12.65 -8.34
N GLN A 125 2.21 -12.11 -7.16
CA GLN A 125 2.94 -12.77 -6.07
C GLN A 125 2.17 -12.57 -4.76
N HIS A 126 0.88 -12.95 -4.77
CA HIS A 126 -0.09 -12.73 -3.70
C HIS A 126 0.48 -13.04 -2.30
N GLY A 127 0.58 -12.02 -1.45
CA GLY A 127 1.08 -12.16 -0.08
C GLY A 127 2.61 -12.28 0.07
N ASN A 128 3.37 -12.07 -0.99
CA ASN A 128 4.85 -12.01 -0.99
C ASN A 128 5.33 -10.62 -1.42
N GLY A 129 6.64 -10.36 -1.44
CA GLY A 129 7.20 -9.04 -1.74
C GLY A 129 7.32 -8.19 -0.48
N VAL A 130 6.76 -6.98 -0.50
CA VAL A 130 6.93 -6.00 0.58
C VAL A 130 6.06 -6.33 1.79
N TRP A 131 6.62 -7.06 2.75
CA TRP A 131 6.06 -7.25 4.09
C TRP A 131 6.36 -6.03 4.98
N ALA A 132 6.03 -6.14 6.27
CA ALA A 132 6.09 -5.10 7.27
C ALA A 132 7.30 -4.15 7.13
N PRO A 133 7.06 -2.89 6.72
CA PRO A 133 8.12 -1.91 6.62
C PRO A 133 8.42 -1.26 7.97
N SER A 134 9.56 -0.60 8.04
CA SER A 134 9.81 0.48 9.00
C SER A 134 10.22 1.73 8.26
N ILE A 135 9.85 2.91 8.76
CA ILE A 135 10.27 4.20 8.22
C ILE A 135 10.98 5.01 9.31
N ARG A 136 12.13 5.59 8.99
CA ARG A 136 12.92 6.42 9.91
C ARG A 136 13.42 7.67 9.20
N TYR A 137 13.43 8.80 9.91
CA TYR A 137 14.07 10.03 9.47
C TYR A 137 15.41 10.16 10.20
N HIS A 138 16.51 10.21 9.46
CA HIS A 138 17.88 10.26 9.98
C HIS A 138 18.77 11.05 9.01
N ASN A 139 19.61 11.94 9.53
CA ASN A 139 20.53 12.79 8.73
C ASN A 139 19.86 13.48 7.53
N GLU A 140 18.69 14.10 7.76
CA GLU A 140 17.89 14.80 6.73
C GLU A 140 17.37 13.91 5.59
N GLU A 141 17.37 12.59 5.79
CA GLU A 141 16.88 11.59 4.83
C GLU A 141 15.85 10.66 5.47
N PHE A 142 14.84 10.29 4.69
CA PHE A 142 13.90 9.22 5.01
C PHE A 142 14.47 7.90 4.52
N TYR A 143 14.44 6.89 5.39
CA TYR A 143 14.83 5.52 5.10
C TYR A 143 13.62 4.62 5.31
N ILE A 144 13.34 3.72 4.38
CA ILE A 144 12.37 2.64 4.56
C ILE A 144 13.11 1.30 4.42
N TYR A 145 12.93 0.41 5.40
CA TYR A 145 13.41 -0.97 5.36
C TYR A 145 12.22 -1.91 5.36
N TRP A 146 12.30 -3.03 4.64
CA TRP A 146 11.28 -4.08 4.69
C TRP A 146 11.91 -5.46 4.53
N GLY A 147 11.26 -6.47 5.10
CA GLY A 147 11.55 -7.85 4.76
C GLY A 147 10.81 -8.27 3.49
N ASP A 148 11.51 -8.96 2.60
CA ASP A 148 10.92 -9.92 1.68
C ASP A 148 11.18 -11.32 2.25
N PRO A 149 10.16 -12.13 2.53
CA PRO A 149 10.33 -13.41 3.22
C PRO A 149 11.12 -14.44 2.39
N ASP A 150 11.26 -14.26 1.08
CA ASP A 150 11.87 -15.22 0.16
C ASP A 150 13.26 -14.75 -0.35
N PHE A 151 13.56 -13.44 -0.28
CA PHE A 151 14.84 -12.85 -0.72
C PHE A 151 15.68 -12.16 0.39
N GLY A 152 15.06 -11.60 1.43
CA GLY A 152 15.74 -10.97 2.56
C GLY A 152 15.35 -9.51 2.80
N ILE A 153 16.17 -8.78 3.57
CA ILE A 153 15.87 -7.41 3.99
C ILE A 153 16.39 -6.40 2.97
N TYR A 154 15.51 -5.52 2.49
CA TYR A 154 15.84 -4.42 1.58
C TYR A 154 15.69 -3.06 2.28
N MET A 155 16.32 -2.02 1.71
CA MET A 155 16.05 -0.61 2.04
C MET A 155 15.97 0.30 0.81
N VAL A 156 15.23 1.41 0.94
CA VAL A 156 15.23 2.58 0.03
C VAL A 156 15.32 3.87 0.85
N LYS A 157 15.82 4.95 0.24
CA LYS A 157 15.88 6.25 0.91
C LYS A 157 15.61 7.44 -0.01
N THR A 158 15.29 8.59 0.57
CA THR A 158 15.15 9.87 -0.15
C THR A 158 15.28 11.07 0.79
N LYS A 159 15.51 12.26 0.22
CA LYS A 159 15.39 13.55 0.91
C LYS A 159 13.98 14.17 0.82
N ASN A 160 13.18 13.72 -0.15
CA ASN A 160 11.82 14.20 -0.35
C ASN A 160 10.86 12.99 -0.45
N PRO A 161 10.05 12.72 0.59
CA PRO A 161 9.16 11.55 0.62
C PRO A 161 7.99 11.64 -0.37
N ALA A 162 7.69 12.83 -0.91
CA ALA A 162 6.77 13.03 -2.04
C ALA A 162 7.48 13.04 -3.41
N GLY A 163 8.80 12.86 -3.42
CA GLY A 163 9.64 12.83 -4.62
C GLY A 163 10.10 11.42 -4.98
N PRO A 164 11.05 11.28 -5.92
CA PRO A 164 11.64 9.99 -6.25
C PRO A 164 12.47 9.44 -5.07
N TRP A 165 12.50 8.11 -4.98
CA TRP A 165 13.31 7.36 -4.02
C TRP A 165 14.50 6.71 -4.72
N GLU A 166 15.57 6.45 -3.97
CA GLU A 166 16.71 5.69 -4.44
C GLU A 166 16.34 4.22 -4.73
N LYS A 167 17.15 3.55 -5.57
CA LYS A 167 16.91 2.15 -5.91
C LYS A 167 17.05 1.25 -4.67
N PRO A 168 16.25 0.17 -4.56
CA PRO A 168 16.38 -0.80 -3.47
C PRO A 168 17.79 -1.38 -3.34
N VAL A 169 18.29 -1.39 -2.11
CA VAL A 169 19.53 -2.08 -1.71
C VAL A 169 19.15 -3.30 -0.88
N LEU A 170 19.70 -4.48 -1.22
CA LEU A 170 19.56 -5.69 -0.41
C LEU A 170 20.58 -5.63 0.75
N VAL A 171 20.09 -5.38 1.96
CA VAL A 171 20.89 -5.13 3.18
C VAL A 171 21.37 -6.43 3.81
N LYS A 172 20.51 -7.46 3.77
CA LYS A 172 20.78 -8.82 4.27
C LYS A 172 20.00 -9.82 3.42
N GLU A 173 20.70 -10.58 2.60
CA GLU A 173 20.13 -11.72 1.86
C GLU A 173 19.75 -12.85 2.84
N GLY A 174 18.63 -13.52 2.60
CA GLY A 174 18.22 -14.68 3.39
C GLY A 174 16.74 -15.00 3.27
N LYS A 175 16.34 -16.14 3.84
CA LYS A 175 14.92 -16.57 3.85
C LYS A 175 14.32 -16.44 5.23
N GLY A 176 13.06 -16.00 5.24
CA GLY A 176 12.27 -15.76 6.44
C GLY A 176 12.73 -14.55 7.27
N LEU A 177 13.59 -13.68 6.75
CA LEU A 177 13.95 -12.42 7.40
C LEU A 177 12.82 -11.41 7.19
N ILE A 178 12.12 -11.02 8.26
CA ILE A 178 10.94 -10.17 8.17
C ILE A 178 10.97 -9.00 9.16
N ASP A 179 10.09 -8.03 8.94
CA ASP A 179 9.71 -7.01 9.90
C ASP A 179 10.90 -6.18 10.42
N SER A 180 11.80 -5.83 9.49
CA SER A 180 13.07 -5.20 9.79
C SER A 180 12.91 -3.73 10.25
N CYS A 181 13.61 -3.34 11.31
CA CYS A 181 13.70 -1.95 11.75
C CYS A 181 15.16 -1.51 11.97
N PRO A 182 15.63 -0.45 11.28
CA PRO A 182 16.94 0.14 11.53
C PRO A 182 16.89 1.00 12.80
N PHE A 183 18.05 1.20 13.42
CA PHE A 183 18.23 2.10 14.53
C PHE A 183 19.65 2.68 14.49
N TRP A 184 19.77 4.01 14.48
CA TRP A 184 21.04 4.72 14.60
C TRP A 184 21.13 5.29 16.01
N ASP A 185 22.21 4.98 16.71
CA ASP A 185 22.42 5.43 18.09
C ASP A 185 23.27 6.70 18.18
N GLU A 186 23.11 7.40 19.31
CA GLU A 186 23.84 8.60 19.70
C GLU A 186 25.36 8.37 19.81
N ASP A 187 25.80 7.11 19.95
CA ASP A 187 27.22 6.74 19.98
C ASP A 187 27.85 6.53 18.58
N GLY A 188 27.07 6.75 17.52
CA GLY A 188 27.49 6.63 16.12
C GLY A 188 27.43 5.22 15.55
N LYS A 189 26.98 4.22 16.31
CA LYS A 189 26.71 2.87 15.79
C LYS A 189 25.31 2.78 15.21
N ALA A 190 25.13 1.88 14.25
CA ALA A 190 23.84 1.52 13.70
C ALA A 190 23.56 0.03 13.92
N TYR A 191 22.27 -0.30 14.03
CA TYR A 191 21.76 -1.64 14.29
C TYR A 191 20.53 -1.90 13.42
N LEU A 192 20.24 -3.17 13.19
CA LEU A 192 19.05 -3.64 12.47
C LEU A 192 18.41 -4.77 13.27
N ILE A 193 17.21 -4.55 13.79
CA ILE A 193 16.41 -5.65 14.36
C ILE A 193 15.54 -6.27 13.27
N HIS A 194 15.28 -7.57 13.36
CA HIS A 194 14.30 -8.25 12.52
C HIS A 194 13.64 -9.42 13.27
N GLY A 195 12.44 -9.79 12.81
CA GLY A 195 11.75 -11.02 13.18
C GLY A 195 12.08 -12.18 12.24
N TRP A 196 11.39 -13.30 12.42
CA TRP A 196 11.51 -14.49 11.58
C TRP A 196 10.15 -15.03 11.14
N ALA A 197 9.98 -15.29 9.84
CA ALA A 197 8.75 -15.87 9.30
C ALA A 197 8.75 -17.40 9.48
N GLY A 198 7.89 -17.90 10.36
CA GLY A 198 7.73 -19.35 10.58
C GLY A 198 7.41 -20.14 9.30
N SER A 199 6.74 -19.50 8.33
CA SER A 199 6.44 -20.07 7.01
C SER A 199 7.67 -20.35 6.13
N ARG A 200 8.83 -19.75 6.41
CA ARG A 200 10.08 -19.93 5.64
C ARG A 200 11.25 -20.42 6.51
N ALA A 201 11.41 -19.86 7.71
CA ALA A 201 12.50 -20.16 8.63
C ALA A 201 12.17 -21.29 9.63
N GLY A 202 10.90 -21.68 9.77
CA GLY A 202 10.46 -22.67 10.77
C GLY A 202 10.38 -22.13 12.21
N ILE A 203 10.78 -20.87 12.44
CA ILE A 203 10.78 -20.16 13.72
C ILE A 203 10.01 -18.83 13.59
N LYS A 204 9.30 -18.42 14.65
CA LYS A 204 8.42 -17.22 14.64
C LYS A 204 8.26 -16.48 15.98
N SER A 205 9.08 -16.81 16.98
CA SER A 205 8.99 -16.25 18.34
C SER A 205 10.29 -15.61 18.83
N ILE A 206 11.28 -15.41 17.95
CA ILE A 206 12.59 -14.85 18.33
C ILE A 206 12.87 -13.56 17.57
N LEU A 207 13.59 -12.65 18.22
CA LEU A 207 14.05 -11.39 17.63
C LEU A 207 15.57 -11.35 17.56
N THR A 208 16.11 -10.89 16.44
CA THR A 208 17.56 -10.86 16.16
C THR A 208 18.02 -9.45 15.84
N ILE A 209 19.13 -9.02 16.43
CA ILE A 209 19.78 -7.73 16.15
C ILE A 209 21.12 -7.96 15.45
N ASN A 210 21.30 -7.29 14.32
CA ASN A 210 22.57 -7.13 13.62
C ASN A 210 23.21 -5.77 13.92
N ARG A 211 24.53 -5.68 13.85
CA ARG A 211 25.18 -4.39 13.59
C ARG A 211 24.96 -3.99 12.12
N LEU A 212 24.71 -2.72 11.89
CA LEU A 212 24.48 -2.13 10.58
C LEU A 212 25.64 -1.19 10.22
N SER A 213 25.95 -1.02 8.94
CA SER A 213 26.87 0.03 8.50
C SER A 213 26.29 1.41 8.85
N PRO A 214 27.12 2.44 9.12
CA PRO A 214 26.63 3.79 9.44
C PRO A 214 25.72 4.38 8.34
N ASP A 215 25.96 4.04 7.07
CA ASP A 215 25.15 4.42 5.92
C ASP A 215 23.85 3.60 5.75
N GLY A 216 23.61 2.59 6.59
CA GLY A 216 22.44 1.72 6.54
C GLY A 216 22.48 0.59 5.49
N THR A 217 23.46 0.59 4.59
CA THR A 217 23.38 -0.23 3.36
C THR A 217 23.62 -1.73 3.54
N LYS A 218 24.22 -2.19 4.65
CA LYS A 218 24.52 -3.61 4.90
C LYS A 218 24.67 -3.95 6.38
N VAL A 219 24.37 -5.20 6.73
CA VAL A 219 24.75 -5.76 8.04
C VAL A 219 26.26 -6.03 8.14
N LEU A 220 26.79 -6.06 9.36
CA LEU A 220 28.22 -6.23 9.69
C LEU A 220 28.54 -7.51 10.47
N ASP A 221 27.55 -8.38 10.66
CA ASP A 221 27.61 -9.69 11.33
C ASP A 221 26.41 -10.56 10.96
N GLU A 222 26.40 -11.81 11.46
CA GLU A 222 25.27 -12.75 11.32
C GLU A 222 24.07 -12.35 12.18
N GLY A 223 24.34 -11.82 13.38
CA GLY A 223 23.34 -11.28 14.32
C GLY A 223 23.34 -11.97 15.67
N VAL A 224 22.65 -11.36 16.64
CA VAL A 224 22.51 -11.84 18.02
C VAL A 224 21.02 -11.99 18.32
N MET A 225 20.59 -13.15 18.79
CA MET A 225 19.23 -13.33 19.33
C MET A 225 19.13 -12.55 20.65
N VAL A 226 18.21 -11.59 20.74
CA VAL A 226 18.04 -10.71 21.90
C VAL A 226 16.76 -10.99 22.70
N PHE A 227 15.85 -11.74 22.11
CA PHE A 227 14.61 -12.17 22.74
C PHE A 227 14.16 -13.51 22.17
N ASP A 228 13.65 -14.37 23.05
CA ASP A 228 13.00 -15.63 22.71
C ASP A 228 11.70 -15.74 23.50
N GLY A 229 10.58 -15.70 22.77
CA GLY A 229 9.24 -15.77 23.32
C GLY A 229 8.60 -17.16 23.29
N HIS A 230 9.28 -18.24 22.90
CA HIS A 230 8.62 -19.54 22.64
C HIS A 230 7.69 -20.03 23.78
N ASP A 231 8.06 -19.80 25.05
CA ASP A 231 7.31 -20.30 26.22
C ASP A 231 6.05 -19.49 26.57
N ALA A 232 5.98 -18.19 26.21
CA ALA A 232 4.92 -17.26 26.64
C ALA A 232 4.25 -16.48 25.48
N HIS A 233 4.97 -16.34 24.37
CA HIS A 233 4.63 -15.52 23.21
C HIS A 233 4.80 -16.36 21.93
N PRO A 234 3.79 -17.18 21.56
CA PRO A 234 3.90 -18.20 20.50
C PRO A 234 4.04 -17.63 19.07
N THR A 235 4.05 -16.31 18.93
CA THR A 235 4.51 -15.54 17.77
C THR A 235 4.94 -14.18 18.30
N VAL A 236 6.10 -13.68 17.86
CA VAL A 236 6.66 -12.37 18.22
C VAL A 236 7.26 -11.77 16.94
N GLU A 237 6.67 -10.68 16.47
CA GLU A 237 6.94 -10.15 15.14
C GLU A 237 6.80 -8.61 15.14
N GLY A 238 6.90 -7.96 13.99
CA GLY A 238 6.73 -6.50 13.86
C GLY A 238 7.69 -5.58 14.64
N PRO A 239 8.93 -5.96 15.04
CA PRO A 239 9.74 -5.19 15.99
C PRO A 239 10.10 -3.78 15.49
N LYS A 240 9.61 -2.74 16.17
CA LYS A 240 10.08 -1.36 16.01
C LYS A 240 11.06 -1.00 17.12
N PHE A 241 12.22 -0.47 16.73
CA PHE A 241 13.33 -0.20 17.64
C PHE A 241 13.46 1.29 17.94
N TYR A 242 13.62 1.62 19.22
CA TYR A 242 13.67 2.99 19.75
C TYR A 242 14.63 3.09 20.95
N LYS A 243 14.94 4.33 21.37
CA LYS A 243 15.68 4.63 22.61
C LYS A 243 15.00 5.77 23.36
N HIS A 244 14.81 5.61 24.67
CA HIS A 244 14.14 6.59 25.53
C HIS A 244 14.65 6.47 26.99
N ASN A 245 14.91 7.60 27.65
CA ASN A 245 15.38 7.66 29.05
C ASN A 245 16.52 6.67 29.41
N GLY A 246 17.47 6.47 28.48
CA GLY A 246 18.62 5.57 28.67
C GLY A 246 18.33 4.07 28.52
N TYR A 247 17.15 3.70 28.02
CA TYR A 247 16.81 2.33 27.63
C TYR A 247 16.60 2.23 26.12
N TYR A 248 16.99 1.10 25.53
CA TYR A 248 16.54 0.65 24.23
C TYR A 248 15.19 -0.05 24.39
N TYR A 249 14.21 0.27 23.55
CA TYR A 249 12.88 -0.36 23.53
C TYR A 249 12.64 -1.05 22.21
N ILE A 250 12.10 -2.27 22.28
CA ILE A 250 11.58 -2.99 21.12
C ILE A 250 10.07 -3.12 21.31
N PHE A 251 9.29 -2.48 20.45
CA PHE A 251 7.85 -2.67 20.37
C PHE A 251 7.59 -3.78 19.35
N ALA A 252 7.29 -4.99 19.83
CA ALA A 252 7.08 -6.16 18.99
C ALA A 252 5.78 -6.83 19.41
N PRO A 253 4.67 -6.69 18.67
CA PRO A 253 3.43 -7.40 18.99
C PRO A 253 3.64 -8.91 19.09
N ALA A 254 2.80 -9.57 19.89
CA ALA A 254 2.86 -11.00 20.12
C ALA A 254 1.46 -11.65 20.14
N GLY A 255 1.39 -12.96 19.99
CA GLY A 255 0.13 -13.72 19.95
C GLY A 255 -0.58 -13.73 18.59
N GLY A 256 -0.02 -13.04 17.59
CA GLY A 256 -0.44 -13.06 16.18
C GLY A 256 -1.56 -12.08 15.83
N VAL A 257 -1.61 -11.72 14.54
CA VAL A 257 -2.45 -10.68 13.91
C VAL A 257 -3.86 -10.51 14.51
N ALA A 258 -4.68 -11.56 14.57
CA ALA A 258 -6.10 -11.42 14.92
C ALA A 258 -6.42 -11.47 16.43
N THR A 259 -5.52 -12.04 17.24
CA THR A 259 -5.75 -12.40 18.66
C THR A 259 -4.67 -11.87 19.61
N GLY A 260 -3.69 -11.14 19.09
CA GLY A 260 -2.50 -10.74 19.80
C GLY A 260 -2.64 -9.53 20.72
N TRP A 261 -1.49 -9.08 21.20
CA TRP A 261 -1.31 -7.97 22.12
C TRP A 261 -0.01 -7.23 21.80
N GLN A 262 0.08 -5.96 22.23
CA GLN A 262 1.33 -5.21 22.14
C GLN A 262 2.25 -5.58 23.32
N LEU A 263 3.26 -6.39 23.01
CA LEU A 263 4.40 -6.62 23.89
C LEU A 263 5.46 -5.52 23.64
N VAL A 264 6.07 -5.04 24.72
CA VAL A 264 7.22 -4.14 24.66
C VAL A 264 8.34 -4.74 25.50
N LEU A 265 9.54 -4.69 24.94
CA LEU A 265 10.77 -5.12 25.58
C LEU A 265 11.61 -3.87 25.89
N ARG A 266 12.33 -3.83 27.01
CA ARG A 266 13.34 -2.78 27.28
C ARG A 266 14.64 -3.31 27.88
N SER A 267 15.77 -2.67 27.57
CA SER A 267 17.05 -2.93 28.23
C SER A 267 17.96 -1.71 28.23
N LYS A 268 18.97 -1.68 29.11
CA LYS A 268 20.05 -0.67 29.08
C LYS A 268 21.21 -1.08 28.15
N ASN A 269 21.18 -2.29 27.62
CA ASN A 269 22.15 -2.82 26.67
C ASN A 269 21.41 -3.20 25.38
N VAL A 270 21.95 -2.85 24.22
CA VAL A 270 21.37 -3.13 22.90
C VAL A 270 21.20 -4.64 22.64
N TYR A 271 21.99 -5.49 23.31
CA TYR A 271 21.87 -6.96 23.24
C TYR A 271 21.18 -7.59 24.47
N GLY A 272 20.55 -6.78 25.32
CA GLY A 272 19.84 -7.27 26.49
C GLY A 272 20.74 -7.65 27.70
N PRO A 273 20.22 -8.46 28.65
CA PRO A 273 18.89 -9.07 28.63
C PRO A 273 17.78 -8.01 28.62
N TYR A 274 16.66 -8.33 27.98
CA TYR A 274 15.49 -7.46 27.90
C TYR A 274 14.49 -7.84 29.00
N GLU A 275 13.98 -6.84 29.71
CA GLU A 275 12.73 -6.95 30.49
C GLU A 275 11.56 -6.88 29.50
N GLU A 276 10.47 -7.60 29.76
CA GLU A 276 9.27 -7.61 28.92
C GLU A 276 8.01 -7.12 29.66
N ARG A 277 7.04 -6.61 28.90
CA ARG A 277 5.70 -6.24 29.40
C ARG A 277 4.67 -6.22 28.29
N ILE A 278 3.49 -6.80 28.55
CA ILE A 278 2.29 -6.55 27.73
C ILE A 278 1.72 -5.19 28.15
N VAL A 279 1.66 -4.23 27.22
CA VAL A 279 1.29 -2.83 27.49
C VAL A 279 -0.05 -2.41 26.89
N MET A 280 -0.58 -3.23 25.99
CA MET A 280 -1.96 -3.14 25.51
C MET A 280 -2.42 -4.51 24.99
N ASP A 281 -3.65 -4.89 25.33
CA ASP A 281 -4.36 -6.02 24.72
C ASP A 281 -5.79 -5.58 24.32
N GLN A 282 -6.63 -6.50 23.83
CA GLN A 282 -8.00 -6.16 23.44
C GLN A 282 -8.86 -5.67 24.62
N GLY A 283 -8.65 -6.19 25.83
CA GLY A 283 -9.48 -5.96 27.00
C GLY A 283 -10.97 -6.16 26.72
N SER A 284 -11.76 -5.12 27.01
CA SER A 284 -13.20 -5.02 26.72
C SER A 284 -13.53 -4.33 25.39
N SER A 285 -12.52 -3.94 24.62
CA SER A 285 -12.68 -3.24 23.34
C SER A 285 -13.17 -4.18 22.23
N PRO A 286 -13.98 -3.71 21.26
CA PRO A 286 -14.30 -4.50 20.05
C PRO A 286 -13.13 -4.49 19.04
N VAL A 287 -12.02 -3.82 19.34
CA VAL A 287 -10.80 -3.82 18.53
C VAL A 287 -9.97 -5.06 18.89
N ASN A 288 -10.16 -6.14 18.13
CA ASN A 288 -9.41 -7.38 18.30
C ASN A 288 -7.94 -7.23 17.89
N GLY A 289 -7.06 -8.03 18.52
CA GLY A 289 -5.66 -8.18 18.13
C GLY A 289 -4.94 -6.87 17.83
N PRO A 290 -4.79 -5.93 18.79
CA PRO A 290 -3.98 -4.73 18.58
C PRO A 290 -2.55 -5.12 18.23
N HIS A 291 -2.19 -4.94 16.96
CA HIS A 291 -0.98 -5.53 16.37
C HIS A 291 -0.26 -4.54 15.47
N GLN A 292 1.07 -4.67 15.46
CA GLN A 292 2.10 -3.89 14.78
C GLN A 292 1.83 -2.39 14.58
N GLY A 293 2.72 -1.58 15.13
CA GLY A 293 2.51 -0.15 15.17
C GLY A 293 3.75 0.69 15.38
N ALA A 294 3.54 2.00 15.39
CA ALA A 294 4.55 3.01 15.60
C ALA A 294 4.26 3.85 16.85
N TRP A 295 5.23 3.94 17.74
CA TRP A 295 5.27 5.02 18.73
C TRP A 295 5.79 6.29 18.06
N VAL A 296 5.06 7.39 18.24
CA VAL A 296 5.44 8.75 17.82
C VAL A 296 5.15 9.74 18.94
N ASP A 297 6.00 10.75 19.07
CA ASP A 297 5.82 11.90 19.96
C ASP A 297 5.35 13.13 19.16
N ASN A 298 4.82 14.14 19.85
CA ASN A 298 4.62 15.47 19.30
C ASN A 298 5.44 16.54 20.05
N LYS A 299 5.66 17.71 19.44
CA LYS A 299 6.43 18.81 20.06
C LYS A 299 5.78 19.41 21.31
N ASN A 300 4.55 19.04 21.64
CA ASN A 300 3.84 19.44 22.86
C ASN A 300 3.95 18.40 23.98
N GLY A 301 4.74 17.33 23.80
CA GLY A 301 5.02 16.33 24.82
C GLY A 301 3.92 15.29 25.03
N GLU A 302 3.07 15.06 24.03
CA GLU A 302 2.16 13.91 24.03
C GLU A 302 2.76 12.76 23.21
N ASP A 303 2.69 11.54 23.76
CA ASP A 303 3.00 10.30 23.08
C ASP A 303 1.74 9.67 22.48
N TRP A 304 1.88 9.08 21.29
CA TRP A 304 0.82 8.40 20.58
C TRP A 304 1.32 7.08 19.99
N PHE A 305 0.43 6.10 19.87
CA PHE A 305 0.73 4.83 19.23
C PHE A 305 -0.27 4.56 18.11
N LEU A 306 0.22 4.36 16.88
CA LEU A 306 -0.59 3.89 15.77
C LEU A 306 -0.41 2.40 15.61
N HIS A 307 -1.48 1.63 15.38
CA HIS A 307 -1.42 0.19 15.10
C HIS A 307 -2.51 -0.21 14.10
N PHE A 308 -2.58 -1.48 13.68
CA PHE A 308 -3.71 -1.96 12.88
C PHE A 308 -4.71 -2.81 13.69
N GLN A 309 -5.91 -2.98 13.14
CA GLN A 309 -6.89 -4.03 13.46
C GLN A 309 -7.18 -4.84 12.19
N ASP A 310 -7.10 -6.18 12.25
CA ASP A 310 -7.56 -7.05 11.16
C ASP A 310 -9.08 -7.24 11.23
N ILE A 311 -9.76 -6.83 10.16
CA ILE A 311 -11.21 -6.95 9.97
C ILE A 311 -11.57 -7.71 8.67
N GLY A 312 -10.68 -8.63 8.24
CA GLY A 312 -10.96 -9.60 7.18
C GLY A 312 -11.05 -8.98 5.79
N ALA A 313 -12.24 -8.98 5.18
CA ALA A 313 -12.44 -8.52 3.81
C ALA A 313 -12.06 -7.05 3.57
N TYR A 314 -12.08 -6.21 4.61
CA TYR A 314 -11.64 -4.80 4.51
C TYR A 314 -10.11 -4.64 4.76
N GLY A 315 -9.43 -5.73 5.10
CA GLY A 315 -7.99 -5.77 5.41
C GLY A 315 -7.68 -5.24 6.81
N ARG A 316 -6.49 -4.65 6.94
CA ARG A 316 -5.94 -4.19 8.23
C ARG A 316 -6.01 -2.67 8.33
N VAL A 317 -7.02 -2.19 9.05
CA VAL A 317 -7.34 -0.76 9.21
C VAL A 317 -6.54 -0.11 10.34
N MET A 318 -6.19 1.17 10.21
CA MET A 318 -5.25 1.83 11.14
C MET A 318 -5.99 2.55 12.29
N HIS A 319 -5.55 2.29 13.52
CA HIS A 319 -6.05 2.90 14.76
C HIS A 319 -4.97 3.80 15.38
N LEU A 320 -5.40 4.91 15.99
CA LEU A 320 -4.58 5.82 16.77
C LEU A 320 -4.98 5.69 18.25
N GLN A 321 -3.99 5.49 19.13
CA GLN A 321 -4.16 5.35 20.57
C GLN A 321 -3.38 6.44 21.32
N PRO A 322 -3.93 7.03 22.39
CA PRO A 322 -3.14 7.82 23.31
C PRO A 322 -2.10 6.93 24.00
N MET A 323 -0.93 7.48 24.29
CA MET A 323 0.12 6.79 25.06
C MET A 323 0.64 7.69 26.18
N LYS A 324 1.07 7.08 27.28
CA LYS A 324 1.73 7.77 28.41
C LYS A 324 2.89 6.92 28.93
N TRP A 325 3.92 7.56 29.47
CA TRP A 325 5.01 6.88 30.15
C TRP A 325 4.79 6.80 31.67
N VAL A 326 4.84 5.59 32.23
CA VAL A 326 4.75 5.33 33.68
C VAL A 326 5.93 4.45 34.08
N ASN A 327 6.81 4.93 34.96
CA ASN A 327 7.99 4.19 35.44
C ASN A 327 8.90 3.64 34.31
N ASN A 328 9.06 4.43 33.23
CA ASN A 328 9.76 4.06 31.99
C ASN A 328 9.16 2.83 31.29
N TRP A 329 7.84 2.66 31.36
CA TRP A 329 7.07 1.76 30.50
C TRP A 329 5.98 2.57 29.79
N PRO A 330 5.69 2.31 28.50
CA PRO A 330 4.54 2.87 27.84
C PRO A 330 3.27 2.19 28.38
N VAL A 331 2.20 2.96 28.49
CA VAL A 331 0.84 2.49 28.70
C VAL A 331 0.01 3.04 27.54
N ILE A 332 -0.58 2.15 26.74
CA ILE A 332 -1.17 2.50 25.45
C ILE A 332 -2.69 2.27 25.48
N GLY A 333 -3.46 3.25 25.01
CA GLY A 333 -4.92 3.22 25.04
C GLY A 333 -5.47 3.60 26.42
N GLU A 334 -6.64 3.05 26.75
CA GLU A 334 -7.32 3.29 28.01
C GLU A 334 -6.92 2.25 29.06
N ASP A 335 -6.25 2.69 30.11
CA ASP A 335 -5.88 1.87 31.28
C ASP A 335 -6.86 2.16 32.43
N LYS A 336 -7.98 1.40 32.45
CA LYS A 336 -9.04 1.54 33.47
C LYS A 336 -8.67 0.89 34.81
N GLU A 337 -7.82 -0.13 34.80
CA GLU A 337 -7.50 -0.94 35.98
C GLU A 337 -6.28 -0.41 36.74
N GLY A 338 -5.42 0.37 36.07
CA GLY A 338 -4.21 0.97 36.65
C GLY A 338 -3.04 0.00 36.76
N ASP A 339 -3.08 -1.15 36.07
CA ASP A 339 -2.02 -2.17 36.05
C ASP A 339 -0.87 -1.80 35.09
N GLY A 340 -1.08 -0.80 34.23
CA GLY A 340 -0.13 -0.35 33.21
C GLY A 340 -0.27 -1.06 31.86
N LYS A 341 -1.41 -1.71 31.61
CA LYS A 341 -1.77 -2.34 30.34
C LYS A 341 -3.15 -1.83 29.90
N GLY A 342 -3.18 -1.04 28.81
CA GLY A 342 -4.43 -0.45 28.34
C GLY A 342 -5.18 -1.28 27.30
N GLN A 343 -6.33 -0.76 26.87
CA GLN A 343 -7.14 -1.29 25.77
C GLN A 343 -7.38 -0.23 24.67
N PRO A 344 -7.56 -0.62 23.40
CA PRO A 344 -7.82 0.32 22.31
C PRO A 344 -9.09 1.17 22.51
N VAL A 345 -8.96 2.49 22.30
CA VAL A 345 -10.09 3.43 22.28
C VAL A 345 -10.77 3.49 20.92
N LEU A 346 -12.09 3.73 20.90
CA LEU A 346 -12.86 3.95 19.68
C LEU A 346 -12.97 5.44 19.30
N THR A 347 -12.96 6.33 20.29
CA THR A 347 -13.03 7.78 20.12
C THR A 347 -12.12 8.43 21.16
N TYR A 348 -11.42 9.49 20.79
CA TYR A 348 -10.58 10.24 21.72
C TYR A 348 -10.37 11.70 21.27
N LYS A 349 -9.82 12.56 22.14
CA LYS A 349 -9.38 13.91 21.74
C LYS A 349 -8.30 13.80 20.66
N LYS A 350 -8.31 14.69 19.67
CA LYS A 350 -7.20 14.77 18.70
C LYS A 350 -5.87 15.11 19.41
N PRO A 351 -4.72 14.71 18.84
CA PRO A 351 -3.42 15.20 19.27
C PRO A 351 -3.38 16.73 19.33
N ASN A 352 -2.87 17.27 20.44
CA ASN A 352 -2.69 18.71 20.57
C ASN A 352 -1.48 19.13 19.73
N MET A 353 -1.74 19.69 18.55
CA MET A 353 -0.72 20.24 17.67
C MET A 353 -0.55 21.76 17.81
N GLY A 354 -1.11 22.39 18.85
CA GLY A 354 -1.09 23.84 19.07
C GLY A 354 -1.94 24.67 18.09
N LYS A 355 -2.50 24.04 17.04
CA LYS A 355 -3.44 24.62 16.08
C LYS A 355 -4.28 23.52 15.42
N ILE A 356 -5.39 23.92 14.81
CA ILE A 356 -6.25 23.04 14.02
C ILE A 356 -5.72 23.00 12.58
N PHE A 357 -5.71 21.82 11.97
CA PHE A 357 -5.40 21.62 10.54
C PHE A 357 -6.69 21.31 9.75
N PRO A 358 -6.73 21.60 8.44
CA PRO A 358 -7.85 21.21 7.59
C PRO A 358 -8.03 19.69 7.55
N VAL A 359 -9.29 19.26 7.52
CA VAL A 359 -9.65 17.85 7.32
C VAL A 359 -9.14 17.37 5.96
N THR A 360 -8.46 16.22 5.93
CA THR A 360 -8.03 15.57 4.69
C THR A 360 -8.07 14.06 4.83
N THR A 361 -8.38 13.39 3.72
CA THR A 361 -8.49 11.94 3.60
C THR A 361 -7.66 11.46 2.41
N PRO A 362 -7.29 10.18 2.34
CA PRO A 362 -6.76 9.60 1.11
C PRO A 362 -7.69 9.82 -0.08
N GLN A 363 -7.12 9.91 -1.28
CA GLN A 363 -7.89 9.94 -2.51
C GLN A 363 -8.58 8.58 -2.75
N GLU A 364 -9.80 8.61 -3.28
CA GLU A 364 -10.63 7.42 -3.53
C GLU A 364 -11.29 7.47 -4.93
N SER A 365 -11.76 8.65 -5.34
CA SER A 365 -12.32 8.87 -6.68
C SER A 365 -11.27 9.41 -7.64
N ASP A 366 -11.45 9.14 -8.92
CA ASP A 366 -10.59 9.59 -10.01
C ASP A 366 -11.46 9.97 -11.22
N GLU A 367 -11.24 11.18 -11.74
CA GLU A 367 -11.88 11.70 -12.97
C GLU A 367 -10.93 11.59 -14.18
N PHE A 368 -9.69 11.10 -13.96
CA PHE A 368 -8.67 10.91 -14.99
C PHE A 368 -8.32 12.16 -15.81
N ASP A 369 -8.48 13.35 -15.21
CA ASP A 369 -8.16 14.66 -15.80
C ASP A 369 -6.65 15.00 -15.81
N ASP A 370 -5.85 14.34 -14.97
CA ASP A 370 -4.40 14.53 -14.88
C ASP A 370 -3.64 13.79 -16.01
N HIS A 371 -2.32 13.90 -16.05
CA HIS A 371 -1.44 13.16 -16.97
C HIS A 371 -0.88 11.86 -16.36
N THR A 372 -1.17 11.59 -15.08
CA THR A 372 -0.74 10.40 -14.33
C THR A 372 -1.89 9.79 -13.54
N LEU A 373 -1.81 8.48 -13.23
CA LEU A 373 -2.79 7.81 -12.36
C LEU A 373 -2.77 8.42 -10.96
N GLY A 374 -3.95 8.58 -10.35
CA GLY A 374 -4.06 8.94 -8.93
C GLY A 374 -3.30 7.95 -8.02
N LEU A 375 -2.74 8.47 -6.92
CA LEU A 375 -1.84 7.72 -6.03
C LEU A 375 -2.51 6.57 -5.27
N GLN A 376 -3.84 6.49 -5.29
CA GLN A 376 -4.65 5.42 -4.70
C GLN A 376 -4.63 4.11 -5.52
N TRP A 377 -4.24 4.16 -6.78
CA TRP A 377 -4.21 3.01 -7.68
C TRP A 377 -2.97 2.13 -7.50
N GLN A 378 -3.17 0.82 -7.50
CA GLN A 378 -2.09 -0.17 -7.58
C GLN A 378 -2.41 -1.28 -8.59
N TRP A 379 -1.41 -1.69 -9.35
CA TRP A 379 -1.41 -2.92 -10.15
C TRP A 379 -1.12 -4.15 -9.29
N HIS A 380 -1.58 -5.31 -9.75
CA HIS A 380 -1.33 -6.60 -9.09
C HIS A 380 0.08 -7.19 -9.35
N ALA A 381 0.84 -6.61 -10.28
CA ALA A 381 2.22 -6.97 -10.60
C ALA A 381 2.96 -5.81 -11.32
N ASN A 382 4.29 -5.91 -11.47
CA ASN A 382 5.14 -4.90 -12.14
C ASN A 382 4.58 -4.49 -13.53
N PRO A 383 4.22 -3.20 -13.73
CA PRO A 383 3.46 -2.80 -14.91
C PRO A 383 4.26 -2.77 -16.21
N LYS A 384 3.67 -3.29 -17.28
CA LYS A 384 4.10 -3.02 -18.66
C LYS A 384 3.61 -1.62 -19.05
N ALA A 385 4.46 -0.85 -19.74
CA ALA A 385 4.12 0.50 -20.19
C ALA A 385 2.93 0.55 -21.18
N THR A 386 2.53 -0.59 -21.74
CA THR A 386 1.43 -0.70 -22.71
C THR A 386 0.06 -0.97 -22.08
N TRP A 387 -0.04 -1.21 -20.76
CA TRP A 387 -1.32 -1.55 -20.14
C TRP A 387 -2.29 -0.37 -20.08
N ALA A 388 -1.80 0.83 -19.79
CA ALA A 388 -2.63 1.98 -19.47
C ALA A 388 -2.00 3.29 -19.97
N PHE A 389 -2.84 4.20 -20.46
CA PHE A 389 -2.48 5.57 -20.81
C PHE A 389 -3.62 6.51 -20.43
N ILE A 390 -3.30 7.65 -19.81
CA ILE A 390 -4.31 8.67 -19.50
C ILE A 390 -4.27 9.77 -20.56
N THR A 391 -5.46 10.21 -20.97
CA THR A 391 -5.66 11.37 -21.83
C THR A 391 -6.37 12.45 -21.01
N GLY A 392 -5.64 13.12 -20.11
CA GLY A 392 -6.21 14.09 -19.16
C GLY A 392 -7.06 15.19 -19.79
N SER A 393 -6.69 15.63 -21.00
CA SER A 393 -7.48 16.59 -21.80
C SER A 393 -8.86 16.09 -22.27
N LYS A 394 -9.23 14.85 -21.91
CA LYS A 394 -10.55 14.24 -22.13
C LYS A 394 -11.20 13.70 -20.85
N GLY A 395 -10.51 13.71 -19.70
CA GLY A 395 -10.92 12.98 -18.50
C GLY A 395 -11.06 11.48 -18.78
N GLN A 396 -9.98 10.83 -19.26
CA GLN A 396 -10.05 9.42 -19.72
C GLN A 396 -8.80 8.60 -19.42
N LEU A 397 -9.00 7.45 -18.77
CA LEU A 397 -8.02 6.38 -18.64
C LEU A 397 -8.29 5.30 -19.69
N ARG A 398 -7.36 5.11 -20.63
CA ARG A 398 -7.39 4.00 -21.58
C ARG A 398 -6.66 2.79 -21.02
N LEU A 399 -7.34 1.65 -20.91
CA LEU A 399 -6.72 0.34 -20.71
C LEU A 399 -6.66 -0.41 -22.05
N PHE A 400 -5.48 -0.92 -22.43
CA PHE A 400 -5.36 -1.85 -23.55
C PHE A 400 -5.52 -3.29 -23.06
N THR A 401 -6.14 -4.13 -23.88
CA THR A 401 -6.32 -5.56 -23.57
C THR A 401 -4.97 -6.28 -23.59
N ASP A 402 -4.42 -6.59 -22.41
CA ASP A 402 -3.18 -7.36 -22.33
C ASP A 402 -3.48 -8.86 -22.46
N GLN A 403 -2.52 -9.60 -23.01
CA GLN A 403 -2.66 -11.05 -23.08
C GLN A 403 -2.53 -11.64 -21.68
N VAL A 404 -3.50 -12.48 -21.28
CA VAL A 404 -3.41 -13.28 -20.06
C VAL A 404 -2.21 -14.26 -20.13
N PRO A 405 -1.71 -14.78 -18.99
CA PRO A 405 -0.66 -15.79 -18.98
C PRO A 405 -1.00 -17.02 -19.84
N ALA A 406 0.02 -17.73 -20.34
CA ALA A 406 -0.18 -18.93 -21.15
C ALA A 406 -0.80 -20.10 -20.35
N ASP A 407 -0.61 -20.07 -19.03
CA ASP A 407 -1.15 -20.96 -18.01
C ASP A 407 -2.31 -20.31 -17.22
N PHE A 408 -2.98 -19.29 -17.79
CA PHE A 408 -4.13 -18.62 -17.19
C PHE A 408 -5.24 -19.62 -16.82
N ARG A 409 -5.51 -19.72 -15.51
CA ARG A 409 -6.64 -20.50 -14.97
C ARG A 409 -7.84 -19.60 -14.73
N ASN A 410 -7.59 -18.48 -14.06
CA ASN A 410 -8.56 -17.47 -13.65
C ASN A 410 -7.80 -16.16 -13.31
N TYR A 411 -8.49 -15.10 -12.89
CA TYR A 411 -7.91 -13.76 -12.68
C TYR A 411 -6.94 -13.67 -11.49
N TRP A 412 -6.81 -14.71 -10.66
CA TRP A 412 -5.71 -14.83 -9.69
C TRP A 412 -4.33 -14.75 -10.37
N ASP A 413 -4.22 -15.22 -11.62
CA ASP A 413 -2.96 -15.26 -12.36
C ASP A 413 -2.70 -13.97 -13.17
N VAL A 414 -3.66 -13.03 -13.24
CA VAL A 414 -3.62 -11.87 -14.14
C VAL A 414 -2.82 -10.69 -13.54
N PRO A 415 -1.77 -10.20 -14.24
CA PRO A 415 -0.89 -9.15 -13.70
C PRO A 415 -1.49 -7.73 -13.79
N ASN A 416 -2.36 -7.48 -14.78
CA ASN A 416 -2.82 -6.13 -15.16
C ASN A 416 -4.22 -5.78 -14.62
N LEU A 417 -4.52 -6.20 -13.39
CA LEU A 417 -5.64 -5.67 -12.62
C LEU A 417 -5.23 -4.35 -11.98
N LEU A 418 -5.99 -3.28 -12.19
CA LEU A 418 -5.76 -1.95 -11.61
C LEU A 418 -6.77 -1.72 -10.48
N LEU A 419 -6.29 -1.69 -9.24
CA LEU A 419 -7.11 -1.89 -8.05
C LEU A 419 -6.87 -0.82 -6.97
N GLN A 420 -7.90 -0.55 -6.17
CA GLN A 420 -7.86 0.27 -4.95
C GLN A 420 -8.27 -0.56 -3.72
N LYS A 421 -7.80 -0.15 -2.55
CA LYS A 421 -8.24 -0.67 -1.23
C LYS A 421 -9.70 -0.29 -0.97
N PHE A 422 -10.43 -1.10 -0.21
CA PHE A 422 -11.75 -0.70 0.30
C PHE A 422 -11.59 0.51 1.25
N PRO A 423 -12.36 1.62 1.10
CA PRO A 423 -12.20 2.85 1.87
C PRO A 423 -13.16 3.03 3.05
N ALA A 424 -14.11 2.11 3.25
CA ALA A 424 -15.13 2.14 4.29
C ALA A 424 -15.77 0.75 4.50
N ASP A 425 -16.58 0.61 5.56
CA ASP A 425 -17.41 -0.59 5.82
C ASP A 425 -18.52 -0.76 4.77
N THR A 426 -19.01 0.37 4.24
CA THR A 426 -20.09 0.48 3.27
C THR A 426 -19.82 1.61 2.29
N PHE A 427 -19.95 1.34 0.99
CA PHE A 427 -19.71 2.29 -0.09
C PHE A 427 -20.31 1.80 -1.41
N THR A 428 -20.35 2.68 -2.41
CA THR A 428 -20.69 2.31 -3.79
C THR A 428 -19.58 2.81 -4.71
N VAL A 429 -19.06 1.93 -5.56
CA VAL A 429 -18.22 2.30 -6.70
C VAL A 429 -19.10 2.36 -7.94
N THR A 430 -18.99 3.43 -8.72
CA THR A 430 -19.52 3.47 -10.09
C THR A 430 -18.41 3.93 -11.04
N THR A 431 -18.40 3.39 -12.26
CA THR A 431 -17.52 3.82 -13.35
C THR A 431 -18.27 3.83 -14.68
N LYS A 432 -17.93 4.74 -15.57
CA LYS A 432 -18.41 4.80 -16.96
C LYS A 432 -17.27 4.39 -17.89
N LEU A 433 -17.53 3.46 -18.80
CA LEU A 433 -16.54 3.00 -19.77
C LEU A 433 -17.11 2.79 -21.18
N LYS A 434 -16.22 2.88 -22.16
CA LYS A 434 -16.47 2.56 -23.57
C LYS A 434 -15.46 1.54 -24.06
N PHE A 435 -15.94 0.39 -24.54
CA PHE A 435 -15.10 -0.72 -25.00
C PHE A 435 -14.98 -0.74 -26.53
N THR A 436 -13.75 -0.78 -27.04
CA THR A 436 -13.45 -0.90 -28.48
C THR A 436 -12.62 -2.15 -28.70
N PRO A 437 -13.25 -3.33 -28.86
CA PRO A 437 -12.54 -4.57 -29.15
C PRO A 437 -11.93 -4.56 -30.56
N ASN A 438 -10.86 -5.32 -30.74
CA ASN A 438 -10.23 -5.54 -32.03
C ASN A 438 -11.08 -6.50 -32.87
N ALA A 439 -11.45 -6.08 -34.09
CA ALA A 439 -12.28 -6.89 -34.99
C ALA A 439 -11.65 -8.24 -35.43
N LYS A 440 -10.35 -8.45 -35.17
CA LYS A 440 -9.65 -9.73 -35.42
C LYS A 440 -9.70 -10.69 -34.23
N LEU A 441 -10.18 -10.25 -33.07
CA LEU A 441 -10.18 -10.98 -31.81
C LEU A 441 -11.60 -11.27 -31.33
N GLN A 442 -11.71 -12.26 -30.45
CA GLN A 442 -12.91 -12.58 -29.68
C GLN A 442 -12.51 -12.86 -28.24
N ASN A 443 -13.47 -12.80 -27.32
CA ASN A 443 -13.26 -12.99 -25.88
C ASN A 443 -12.27 -11.98 -25.26
N GLU A 444 -12.09 -10.81 -25.89
CA GLU A 444 -11.47 -9.68 -25.21
C GLU A 444 -12.45 -9.15 -24.16
N ARG A 445 -11.96 -8.83 -22.96
CA ARG A 445 -12.79 -8.44 -21.82
C ARG A 445 -12.32 -7.14 -21.19
N THR A 446 -13.25 -6.41 -20.60
CA THR A 446 -12.98 -5.26 -19.73
C THR A 446 -14.12 -5.09 -18.73
N GLY A 447 -13.84 -4.64 -17.50
CA GLY A 447 -14.85 -4.71 -16.44
C GLY A 447 -14.56 -3.95 -15.16
N LEU A 448 -15.42 -4.17 -14.17
CA LEU A 448 -15.32 -3.73 -12.78
C LEU A 448 -15.29 -4.97 -11.90
N ILE A 449 -14.22 -5.14 -11.12
CA ILE A 449 -13.92 -6.32 -10.29
C ILE A 449 -13.81 -5.97 -8.81
N VAL A 450 -14.26 -6.88 -7.94
CA VAL A 450 -13.88 -6.96 -6.52
C VAL A 450 -13.05 -8.23 -6.35
N MET A 451 -11.81 -8.08 -5.90
CA MET A 451 -10.76 -9.09 -5.89
C MET A 451 -10.30 -9.43 -4.46
N GLY A 452 -10.42 -10.70 -4.07
CA GLY A 452 -9.86 -11.33 -2.87
C GLY A 452 -9.34 -12.75 -3.19
N GLU A 453 -9.27 -13.65 -2.20
CA GLU A 453 -9.11 -15.11 -2.47
C GLU A 453 -10.31 -15.70 -3.22
N ASP A 454 -11.50 -15.13 -3.01
CA ASP A 454 -12.66 -15.22 -3.91
C ASP A 454 -12.81 -13.89 -4.66
N TYR A 455 -13.38 -13.89 -5.86
CA TYR A 455 -13.65 -12.65 -6.58
C TYR A 455 -14.94 -12.70 -7.41
N ALA A 456 -15.46 -11.52 -7.70
CA ALA A 456 -16.56 -11.34 -8.65
C ALA A 456 -16.34 -10.09 -9.51
N TYR A 457 -16.83 -10.12 -10.74
CA TYR A 457 -16.78 -8.98 -11.64
C TYR A 457 -17.97 -8.92 -12.60
N VAL A 458 -18.31 -7.70 -13.02
CA VAL A 458 -19.17 -7.46 -14.19
C VAL A 458 -18.29 -6.98 -15.35
N SER A 459 -18.51 -7.52 -16.55
CA SER A 459 -17.66 -7.22 -17.71
C SER A 459 -18.42 -7.07 -19.02
N LEU A 460 -17.75 -6.41 -19.97
CA LEU A 460 -18.02 -6.51 -21.39
C LEU A 460 -17.08 -7.54 -22.01
N VAL A 461 -17.63 -8.45 -22.83
CA VAL A 461 -16.86 -9.44 -23.62
C VAL A 461 -17.15 -9.31 -25.11
N SER A 462 -16.13 -9.34 -25.96
CA SER A 462 -16.28 -9.32 -27.42
C SER A 462 -16.66 -10.69 -27.98
N LYS A 463 -17.66 -10.73 -28.86
CA LYS A 463 -18.06 -11.92 -29.63
C LYS A 463 -18.21 -11.54 -31.12
N LYS A 464 -18.21 -12.53 -32.00
CA LYS A 464 -18.29 -12.33 -33.46
C LYS A 464 -19.43 -11.41 -33.94
N ASP A 465 -20.55 -11.39 -33.22
CA ASP A 465 -21.76 -10.65 -33.59
C ASP A 465 -22.04 -9.41 -32.71
N GLY A 466 -21.18 -9.08 -31.74
CA GLY A 466 -21.32 -7.89 -30.89
C GLY A 466 -20.62 -8.00 -29.53
N ILE A 467 -20.93 -7.04 -28.65
CA ILE A 467 -20.43 -7.00 -27.27
C ILE A 467 -21.50 -7.55 -26.34
N TYR A 468 -21.10 -8.39 -25.40
CA TYR A 468 -21.99 -9.01 -24.41
C TYR A 468 -21.63 -8.56 -22.99
N LEU A 469 -22.64 -8.44 -22.15
CA LEU A 469 -22.52 -8.24 -20.72
C LEU A 469 -22.40 -9.61 -20.03
N THR A 470 -21.43 -9.76 -19.13
CA THR A 470 -21.31 -10.94 -18.27
C THR A 470 -21.17 -10.57 -16.81
N TYR A 471 -21.59 -11.50 -15.96
CA TYR A 471 -21.21 -11.56 -14.55
C TYR A 471 -20.42 -12.83 -14.32
N ASN A 472 -19.30 -12.71 -13.61
CA ASN A 472 -18.39 -13.81 -13.36
C ASN A 472 -18.10 -13.85 -11.85
N THR A 473 -18.22 -15.03 -11.25
CA THR A 473 -17.80 -15.28 -9.85
C THR A 473 -16.84 -16.46 -9.79
N VAL A 474 -15.96 -16.45 -8.79
CA VAL A 474 -15.15 -17.62 -8.43
C VAL A 474 -14.90 -17.68 -6.93
N GLU A 475 -14.86 -18.90 -6.40
CA GLU A 475 -14.49 -19.22 -5.03
C GLU A 475 -13.15 -19.98 -5.03
N GLU A 476 -12.33 -19.74 -4.00
CA GLU A 476 -11.00 -20.31 -3.80
C GLU A 476 -10.08 -20.14 -5.03
N ALA A 477 -10.05 -18.93 -5.61
CA ALA A 477 -9.39 -18.61 -6.88
C ALA A 477 -7.93 -19.10 -6.95
N PHE A 478 -7.21 -19.05 -5.82
CA PHE A 478 -5.84 -19.53 -5.67
C PHE A 478 -5.65 -21.01 -6.06
N LYS A 479 -6.67 -21.86 -5.88
CA LYS A 479 -6.68 -23.28 -6.30
C LYS A 479 -6.76 -23.46 -7.81
N GLY A 480 -7.06 -22.40 -8.57
CA GLY A 480 -7.29 -22.47 -10.01
C GLY A 480 -8.72 -22.90 -10.35
N THR A 481 -9.67 -22.68 -9.45
CA THR A 481 -11.11 -22.90 -9.70
C THR A 481 -11.53 -22.15 -10.98
N PRO A 482 -12.24 -22.79 -11.93
CA PRO A 482 -12.80 -22.11 -13.09
C PRO A 482 -13.88 -21.09 -12.69
N GLU A 483 -13.98 -19.98 -13.42
CA GLU A 483 -15.02 -18.98 -13.22
C GLU A 483 -16.41 -19.53 -13.56
N LYS A 484 -17.42 -19.21 -12.74
CA LYS A 484 -18.83 -19.32 -13.09
C LYS A 484 -19.23 -18.06 -13.87
N GLU A 485 -19.43 -18.20 -15.18
CA GLU A 485 -19.91 -17.12 -16.05
C GLU A 485 -21.43 -17.17 -16.26
N GLU A 486 -22.08 -16.01 -16.14
CA GLU A 486 -23.44 -15.75 -16.59
C GLU A 486 -23.45 -14.67 -17.67
N VAL A 487 -24.22 -14.89 -18.73
CA VAL A 487 -24.42 -13.92 -19.82
C VAL A 487 -25.68 -13.12 -19.55
N LEU A 488 -25.51 -11.86 -19.14
CA LEU A 488 -26.60 -10.96 -18.75
C LEU A 488 -27.39 -10.42 -19.96
N GLY A 489 -26.74 -10.34 -21.12
CA GLY A 489 -27.36 -9.87 -22.35
C GLY A 489 -26.36 -9.40 -23.40
N LYS A 490 -26.88 -8.97 -24.55
CA LYS A 490 -26.10 -8.30 -25.60
C LYS A 490 -26.25 -6.78 -25.43
N LEU A 491 -25.14 -6.05 -25.46
CA LEU A 491 -25.12 -4.60 -25.35
C LEU A 491 -25.57 -3.98 -26.70
N ASN A 492 -26.39 -2.93 -26.66
CA ASN A 492 -26.88 -2.28 -27.88
C ASN A 492 -25.80 -1.41 -28.57
N GLY A 493 -24.88 -0.86 -27.77
CA GLY A 493 -23.74 -0.07 -28.22
C GLY A 493 -22.42 -0.64 -27.69
N ASN A 494 -21.53 0.26 -27.29
CA ASN A 494 -20.25 -0.12 -26.69
C ASN A 494 -19.86 0.72 -25.47
N GLU A 495 -20.81 1.45 -24.90
CA GLU A 495 -20.66 2.24 -23.68
C GLU A 495 -21.59 1.67 -22.60
N VAL A 496 -21.11 1.64 -21.35
CA VAL A 496 -21.88 1.15 -20.20
C VAL A 496 -21.40 1.83 -18.91
N TYR A 497 -22.27 1.87 -17.92
CA TYR A 497 -21.93 2.20 -16.54
C TYR A 497 -21.91 0.91 -15.73
N PHE A 498 -20.81 0.63 -15.03
CA PHE A 498 -20.71 -0.46 -14.07
C PHE A 498 -20.71 0.08 -12.65
N ARG A 499 -21.37 -0.65 -11.76
CA ARG A 499 -21.47 -0.32 -10.34
C ARG A 499 -21.32 -1.58 -9.49
N VAL A 500 -20.63 -1.43 -8.36
CA VAL A 500 -20.72 -2.36 -7.24
C VAL A 500 -21.09 -1.59 -5.98
N SER A 501 -22.18 -2.01 -5.34
CA SER A 501 -22.56 -1.56 -4.01
C SER A 501 -21.97 -2.53 -2.99
N VAL A 502 -21.19 -2.03 -2.05
CA VAL A 502 -20.61 -2.80 -0.94
C VAL A 502 -21.34 -2.44 0.35
N GLY A 503 -22.04 -3.42 0.91
CA GLY A 503 -22.75 -3.34 2.18
C GLY A 503 -21.97 -3.98 3.33
N LYS A 504 -22.59 -3.99 4.52
CA LYS A 504 -22.04 -4.62 5.72
C LYS A 504 -21.68 -6.08 5.47
N ASN A 505 -20.67 -6.57 6.20
CA ASN A 505 -20.11 -7.91 6.05
C ASN A 505 -19.59 -8.17 4.61
N ALA A 506 -19.10 -7.12 3.95
CA ALA A 506 -18.53 -7.14 2.59
C ALA A 506 -19.44 -7.74 1.49
N LYS A 507 -20.77 -7.70 1.69
CA LYS A 507 -21.75 -8.09 0.65
C LYS A 507 -21.67 -7.12 -0.52
N CYS A 508 -21.44 -7.63 -1.72
CA CYS A 508 -21.22 -6.90 -2.96
C CYS A 508 -22.33 -7.17 -3.97
N GLN A 509 -23.14 -6.17 -4.29
CA GLN A 509 -24.13 -6.24 -5.37
C GLN A 509 -23.60 -5.54 -6.61
N PHE A 510 -23.29 -6.31 -7.64
CA PHE A 510 -22.94 -5.79 -8.96
C PHE A 510 -24.20 -5.37 -9.74
N SER A 511 -24.09 -4.29 -10.49
CA SER A 511 -25.14 -3.74 -11.35
C SER A 511 -24.57 -2.99 -12.55
N TYR A 512 -25.37 -2.81 -13.59
CA TYR A 512 -24.99 -2.13 -14.83
C TYR A 512 -26.11 -1.23 -15.35
N SER A 513 -25.76 -0.24 -16.18
CA SER A 513 -26.72 0.64 -16.86
C SER A 513 -26.21 1.04 -18.25
N GLU A 514 -27.10 1.12 -19.23
CA GLU A 514 -26.81 1.68 -20.58
C GLU A 514 -27.09 3.20 -20.65
N ASP A 515 -27.88 3.76 -19.72
CA ASP A 515 -28.26 5.18 -19.71
C ASP A 515 -27.67 5.98 -18.54
N GLY A 516 -27.05 5.31 -17.56
CA GLY A 516 -26.41 5.92 -16.39
C GLY A 516 -27.39 6.31 -15.26
N SER A 517 -28.68 6.05 -15.43
CA SER A 517 -29.75 6.38 -14.48
C SER A 517 -30.48 5.13 -13.95
N GLN A 518 -30.82 4.19 -14.82
CA GLN A 518 -31.52 2.95 -14.47
C GLN A 518 -30.50 1.80 -14.38
N PHE A 519 -30.18 1.39 -13.15
CA PHE A 519 -29.26 0.28 -12.90
C PHE A 519 -30.03 -1.03 -12.72
N ARG A 520 -29.56 -2.07 -13.42
CA ARG A 520 -30.05 -3.45 -13.30
C ARG A 520 -29.00 -4.24 -12.52
N ASN A 521 -29.43 -5.02 -11.54
CA ASN A 521 -28.53 -5.97 -10.89
C ASN A 521 -28.01 -6.98 -11.91
N ALA A 522 -26.77 -7.44 -11.72
CA ALA A 522 -26.16 -8.45 -12.55
C ALA A 522 -26.79 -9.83 -12.28
N ASP A 523 -26.52 -10.40 -11.11
CA ASP A 523 -27.16 -11.59 -10.52
C ASP A 523 -27.14 -11.43 -8.99
N THR A 524 -27.29 -12.53 -8.25
CA THR A 524 -27.04 -12.72 -6.83
C THR A 524 -25.79 -12.00 -6.30
N ALA A 525 -25.92 -11.46 -5.09
CA ALA A 525 -24.86 -10.75 -4.39
C ALA A 525 -23.69 -11.69 -4.05
N PHE A 526 -22.48 -11.25 -4.37
CA PHE A 526 -21.23 -11.88 -3.95
C PHE A 526 -20.86 -11.42 -2.54
N THR A 527 -20.14 -12.22 -1.75
CA THR A 527 -19.56 -11.75 -0.47
C THR A 527 -18.05 -11.72 -0.64
N ALA A 528 -17.45 -10.53 -0.54
CA ALA A 528 -16.01 -10.41 -0.70
C ALA A 528 -15.28 -10.95 0.53
N VAL A 529 -14.15 -11.60 0.27
CA VAL A 529 -13.23 -12.13 1.29
C VAL A 529 -11.87 -11.44 1.18
N ALA A 530 -11.02 -11.59 2.19
CA ALA A 530 -9.65 -11.08 2.14
C ALA A 530 -8.87 -11.68 0.95
N GLY A 531 -7.91 -10.93 0.43
CA GLY A 531 -6.84 -11.50 -0.40
C GLY A 531 -5.73 -12.11 0.48
N ARG A 532 -4.68 -12.64 -0.15
CA ARG A 532 -3.55 -13.23 0.59
C ARG A 532 -2.78 -12.14 1.35
N TRP A 533 -2.95 -12.08 2.68
CA TRP A 533 -2.37 -11.06 3.59
C TRP A 533 -2.85 -9.61 3.38
N ILE A 534 -3.88 -9.41 2.55
CA ILE A 534 -4.43 -8.09 2.18
C ILE A 534 -5.96 -8.09 2.26
N GLY A 535 -6.57 -6.92 2.39
CA GLY A 535 -8.00 -6.76 2.20
C GLY A 535 -8.43 -7.03 0.75
N ALA A 536 -9.75 -7.18 0.55
CA ALA A 536 -10.35 -7.13 -0.77
C ALA A 536 -10.05 -5.77 -1.42
N LYS A 537 -9.88 -5.79 -2.74
CA LYS A 537 -9.65 -4.59 -3.54
C LYS A 537 -10.69 -4.47 -4.65
N VAL A 538 -11.05 -3.24 -5.01
CA VAL A 538 -12.01 -2.94 -6.09
C VAL A 538 -11.31 -2.19 -7.22
N GLY A 539 -11.65 -2.47 -8.47
CA GLY A 539 -11.03 -1.79 -9.59
C GLY A 539 -11.39 -2.35 -10.95
N ILE A 540 -10.50 -2.17 -11.92
CA ILE A 540 -10.78 -2.31 -13.34
C ILE A 540 -9.68 -3.11 -14.07
N PHE A 541 -10.02 -3.67 -15.22
CA PHE A 541 -9.11 -4.50 -16.01
C PHE A 541 -9.44 -4.44 -17.51
N ALA A 542 -8.47 -4.82 -18.35
CA ALA A 542 -8.69 -5.15 -19.75
C ALA A 542 -7.79 -6.33 -20.18
N THR A 543 -8.38 -7.42 -20.68
CA THR A 543 -7.70 -8.70 -20.93
C THR A 543 -8.10 -9.32 -22.26
N ARG A 544 -7.28 -10.26 -22.74
CA ARG A 544 -7.57 -11.11 -23.91
C ARG A 544 -6.82 -12.43 -23.85
N LEU A 545 -7.32 -13.43 -24.56
CA LEU A 545 -6.70 -14.75 -24.64
C LEU A 545 -5.64 -14.83 -25.76
N ASP A 546 -6.01 -14.35 -26.94
CA ASP A 546 -5.22 -14.52 -28.17
C ASP A 546 -4.06 -13.53 -28.31
N LYS A 547 -2.95 -14.01 -28.90
CA LYS A 547 -1.76 -13.22 -29.20
C LYS A 547 -1.76 -12.72 -30.64
N ILE A 548 -1.90 -11.41 -30.84
CA ILE A 548 -1.65 -10.74 -32.13
C ILE A 548 -0.80 -9.46 -31.93
N ASN A 549 -0.38 -8.82 -33.02
CA ASN A 549 0.45 -7.62 -33.05
C ASN A 549 -0.33 -6.28 -32.92
N ASP A 550 -1.51 -6.33 -32.31
CA ASP A 550 -2.52 -5.27 -32.20
C ASP A 550 -3.41 -5.62 -30.98
N SER A 551 -4.33 -4.76 -30.52
CA SER A 551 -5.20 -5.07 -29.36
C SER A 551 -6.49 -4.25 -29.33
N GLY A 552 -7.54 -4.74 -28.68
CA GLY A 552 -8.67 -3.91 -28.25
C GLY A 552 -8.28 -3.02 -27.07
N TYR A 553 -9.15 -2.06 -26.73
CA TYR A 553 -8.97 -1.18 -25.58
C TYR A 553 -10.31 -0.75 -24.98
N ALA A 554 -10.29 -0.27 -23.75
CA ALA A 554 -11.40 0.35 -23.05
C ALA A 554 -11.01 1.75 -22.58
N ASP A 555 -11.84 2.75 -22.87
CA ASP A 555 -11.73 4.11 -22.33
C ASP A 555 -12.65 4.22 -21.11
N TYR A 556 -12.10 4.47 -19.93
CA TYR A 556 -12.83 4.73 -18.69
C TYR A 556 -12.87 6.24 -18.45
N ASP A 557 -14.06 6.82 -18.33
CA ASP A 557 -14.25 8.27 -18.17
C ASP A 557 -14.04 8.74 -16.72
N TRP A 558 -14.38 7.90 -15.74
CA TRP A 558 -14.20 8.20 -14.31
C TRP A 558 -14.43 6.95 -13.45
N PHE A 559 -13.90 6.97 -12.24
CA PHE A 559 -14.13 5.98 -11.19
C PHE A 559 -14.49 6.71 -9.89
N ARG A 560 -15.74 6.59 -9.45
CA ARG A 560 -16.27 7.38 -8.33
C ARG A 560 -16.70 6.49 -7.18
N ILE A 561 -16.30 6.88 -5.97
CA ILE A 561 -16.74 6.29 -4.71
C ILE A 561 -17.75 7.23 -4.06
N THR A 562 -18.88 6.68 -3.63
CA THR A 562 -19.99 7.42 -3.00
C THR A 562 -20.60 6.63 -1.85
N PRO A 563 -21.36 7.27 -0.94
CA PRO A 563 -22.11 6.56 0.09
C PRO A 563 -23.06 5.51 -0.51
N LEU A 564 -23.28 4.44 0.24
CA LEU A 564 -24.32 3.46 -0.07
C LEU A 564 -25.70 4.09 0.21
N THR A 565 -26.51 4.30 -0.84
CA THR A 565 -27.82 4.98 -0.72
C THR A 565 -29.00 4.03 -0.49
N THR A 566 -28.78 2.72 -0.54
CA THR A 566 -29.82 1.69 -0.43
C THR A 566 -29.20 0.43 0.11
N GLU A 567 -29.81 -0.20 1.12
CA GLU A 567 -29.32 -1.48 1.64
C GLU A 567 -29.43 -2.58 0.56
N ILE A 568 -28.47 -3.50 0.57
CA ILE A 568 -28.46 -4.66 -0.33
C ILE A 568 -29.47 -5.66 0.23
N THR A 569 -30.69 -5.61 -0.31
CA THR A 569 -31.75 -6.57 0.03
C THR A 569 -31.42 -7.94 -0.52
N GLU A 570 -31.49 -8.97 0.33
CA GLU A 570 -31.46 -10.35 -0.15
C GLU A 570 -32.70 -10.62 -0.99
N SER A 571 -32.52 -10.93 -2.27
CA SER A 571 -33.57 -11.59 -3.03
C SER A 571 -33.76 -12.97 -2.42
N SER A 572 -34.88 -13.17 -1.71
CA SER A 572 -35.24 -14.48 -1.18
C SER A 572 -35.26 -15.50 -2.31
N GLN A 573 -34.48 -16.57 -2.15
CA GLN A 573 -34.42 -17.67 -3.11
C GLN A 573 -35.83 -18.22 -3.37
N LYS A 574 -36.10 -18.53 -4.65
CA LYS A 574 -37.33 -19.17 -5.13
C LYS A 574 -36.98 -20.47 -5.84
#